data_AF-A0A847C6S5-F1
#
_entry.id   AF-A0A847C6S5-F1
#
_cell.length_a   1.000
_cell.length_b   1.000
_cell.length_c   1.000
_cell.angle_alpha   90.00
_cell.angle_beta   90.00
_cell.angle_gamma   90.00
#
_symmetry.space_group_name_H-M   'P 1'
#
loop_
_entity.id
_entity.type
_entity.pdbx_description
1 polymer ?
#
loop_
_entity_poly.entity_id
_entity_poly.type
_entity_poly.pdbx_seq_one_letter_code
_entity_poly.pdbx_strand_id
1 'polypeptide(L)'
;MGSHMIGQFSKALSSEDTKVFYIVNPYRPWSGSREDIEQTMTRVLHVAGLSTFSLVANPNFGIETSVNEVLEGIKRVKDMFPDKEIEFVCAKKSLIEQISKETAKPVFPLSLNILPDIREL
;
A
#
# COMPACT_ATOMS: atom_id res chain seq x y z
N MET A 1 7.93 -14.01 -11.23
CA MET A 1 6.77 -14.73 -11.83
C MET A 1 5.49 -13.90 -11.76
N GLY A 2 5.12 -13.32 -10.60
CA GLY A 2 3.90 -12.48 -10.49
C GLY A 2 3.86 -11.25 -11.42
N SER A 3 4.94 -10.47 -11.54
CA SER A 3 4.97 -9.26 -12.40
C SER A 3 4.76 -9.54 -13.89
N HIS A 4 5.16 -10.72 -14.38
CA HIS A 4 4.98 -11.11 -15.78
C HIS A 4 3.52 -11.43 -16.09
N MET A 5 2.75 -11.96 -15.13
CA MET A 5 1.30 -12.15 -15.28
C MET A 5 0.58 -10.81 -15.40
N ILE A 6 1.02 -9.79 -14.66
CA ILE A 6 0.46 -8.42 -14.75
C ILE A 6 0.72 -7.84 -16.15
N GLY A 7 1.90 -8.07 -16.73
CA GLY A 7 2.27 -7.58 -18.06
C GLY A 7 1.34 -8.05 -19.19
N GLN A 8 0.67 -9.21 -19.05
CA GLN A 8 -0.33 -9.67 -20.01
C GLN A 8 -1.56 -8.75 -20.09
N PHE A 9 -1.82 -7.97 -19.04
CA PHE A 9 -2.90 -6.99 -18.96
C PHE A 9 -2.43 -5.56 -19.19
N SER A 10 -1.17 -5.35 -19.56
CA SER A 10 -0.55 -4.02 -19.72
C SER A 10 -1.38 -3.03 -20.54
N LYS A 11 -2.02 -3.49 -21.64
CA LYS A 11 -2.91 -2.65 -22.46
C LYS A 11 -4.15 -2.16 -21.69
N ALA A 12 -4.79 -3.02 -20.91
CA ALA A 12 -5.93 -2.64 -20.08
C ALA A 12 -5.50 -1.75 -18.92
N LEU A 13 -4.34 -2.04 -18.32
CA LEU A 13 -3.80 -1.29 -17.19
C LEU A 13 -3.23 0.09 -17.57
N SER A 14 -2.87 0.29 -18.84
CA SER A 14 -2.42 1.57 -19.40
C SER A 14 -3.56 2.38 -20.05
N SER A 15 -4.80 1.89 -19.97
CA SER A 15 -5.97 2.63 -20.44
C SER A 15 -6.24 3.85 -19.55
N GLU A 16 -6.76 4.93 -20.13
CA GLU A 16 -7.17 6.13 -19.38
C GLU A 16 -8.28 5.85 -18.36
N ASP A 17 -9.09 4.81 -18.60
CA ASP A 17 -10.16 4.36 -17.70
C ASP A 17 -9.66 3.47 -16.55
N THR A 18 -8.35 3.25 -16.43
CA THR A 18 -7.77 2.36 -15.42
C THR A 18 -6.84 3.13 -14.48
N LYS A 19 -7.07 2.96 -13.18
CA LYS A 19 -6.16 3.48 -12.14
C LYS A 19 -5.41 2.35 -11.46
N VAL A 20 -4.09 2.42 -11.49
CA VAL A 20 -3.21 1.46 -10.84
C VAL A 20 -2.79 1.97 -9.47
N PHE A 21 -3.00 1.17 -8.43
CA PHE A 21 -2.54 1.47 -7.07
C PHE A 21 -1.34 0.59 -6.69
N TYR A 22 -0.27 1.23 -6.23
CA TYR A 22 0.85 0.55 -5.59
C TYR A 22 0.73 0.71 -4.08
N ILE A 23 0.38 -0.38 -3.41
CA ILE A 23 0.07 -0.37 -1.97
C ILE A 23 1.31 -0.76 -1.17
N VAL A 24 1.77 0.13 -0.31
CA VAL A 24 2.95 -0.07 0.53
C VAL A 24 2.53 -0.23 1.98
N ASN A 25 2.86 -1.37 2.58
CA ASN A 25 2.76 -1.54 4.03
C ASN A 25 4.13 -1.26 4.68
N PRO A 26 4.27 -0.19 5.48
CA PRO A 26 5.53 0.23 6.08
C PRO A 26 6.09 -0.67 7.19
N TYR A 27 5.33 -1.70 7.56
CA TYR A 27 5.65 -2.61 8.65
C TYR A 27 5.98 -4.02 8.20
N ARG A 28 5.78 -4.33 6.92
CA ARG A 28 6.31 -5.58 6.39
C ARG A 28 7.83 -5.49 6.36
N PRO A 29 8.56 -6.50 6.84
CA PRO A 29 10.00 -6.53 6.71
C PRO A 29 10.35 -6.48 5.22
N TRP A 30 10.85 -5.35 4.76
CA TRP A 30 11.50 -5.28 3.45
C TRP A 30 12.90 -5.83 3.64
N SER A 31 13.25 -6.86 2.89
CA SER A 31 14.55 -7.51 2.97
C SER A 31 15.70 -6.67 2.37
N GLY A 32 15.59 -5.34 2.36
CA GLY A 32 16.54 -4.44 1.68
C GLY A 32 16.43 -2.97 2.12
N SER A 33 17.39 -2.16 1.68
CA SER A 33 17.42 -0.71 1.88
C SER A 33 16.26 -0.02 1.14
N ARG A 34 16.04 1.27 1.43
CA ARG A 34 15.06 2.09 0.70
C ARG A 34 15.30 2.05 -0.82
N GLU A 35 16.55 2.16 -1.25
CA GLU A 35 16.92 2.09 -2.67
C GLU A 35 16.59 0.72 -3.27
N ASP A 36 16.74 -0.37 -2.50
CA ASP A 36 16.34 -1.69 -2.96
C ASP A 36 14.82 -1.79 -3.17
N ILE A 37 14.02 -1.13 -2.33
CA ILE A 37 12.56 -1.06 -2.46
C ILE A 37 12.18 -0.26 -3.70
N GLU A 38 12.77 0.91 -3.90
CA GLU A 38 12.52 1.76 -5.08
C GLU A 38 12.94 1.07 -6.37
N GLN A 39 14.09 0.39 -6.39
CA GLN A 39 14.54 -0.39 -7.53
C GLN A 39 13.62 -1.58 -7.81
N THR A 40 13.19 -2.30 -6.76
CA THR A 40 12.26 -3.42 -6.90
C THR A 40 10.92 -2.95 -7.46
N MET A 41 10.39 -1.84 -6.95
CA MET A 41 9.17 -1.23 -7.45
C MET A 41 9.31 -0.85 -8.92
N THR A 42 10.39 -0.15 -9.28
CA THR A 42 10.66 0.28 -10.66
C THR A 42 10.72 -0.92 -11.61
N ARG A 43 11.40 -2.00 -11.21
CA ARG A 43 11.48 -3.24 -12.00
C ARG A 43 10.12 -3.91 -12.15
N VAL A 44 9.32 -3.99 -11.08
CA VAL A 44 7.99 -4.60 -11.13
C VAL A 44 7.07 -3.83 -12.08
N LEU A 45 7.04 -2.50 -11.97
CA LEU A 45 6.22 -1.64 -12.83
C LEU A 45 6.67 -1.72 -14.29
N HIS A 46 7.98 -1.69 -14.54
CA HIS A 46 8.55 -1.84 -15.88
C HIS A 46 8.17 -3.17 -16.53
N VAL A 47 8.36 -4.28 -15.82
CA VAL A 47 8.00 -5.62 -16.31
C VAL A 47 6.48 -5.76 -16.52
N ALA A 48 5.68 -5.08 -15.71
CA ALA A 48 4.24 -5.03 -15.87
C ALA A 48 3.77 -4.12 -17.02
N GLY A 49 4.67 -3.38 -17.68
CA GLY A 49 4.34 -2.42 -18.72
C GLY A 49 3.57 -1.20 -18.19
N LEU A 50 3.78 -0.84 -16.92
CA LEU A 50 3.07 0.24 -16.23
C LEU A 50 3.95 1.48 -16.14
N SER A 51 3.53 2.57 -16.77
CA SER A 51 4.24 3.85 -16.77
C SER A 51 3.84 4.75 -15.59
N THR A 52 2.64 4.56 -15.03
CA THR A 52 2.09 5.39 -13.96
C THR A 52 1.38 4.57 -12.89
N PHE A 53 1.42 5.04 -11.64
CA PHE A 53 0.68 4.46 -10.52
C PHE A 53 0.40 5.52 -9.45
N SER A 54 -0.64 5.30 -8.66
CA SER A 54 -0.94 6.04 -7.42
C SER A 54 -0.39 5.28 -6.21
N LEU A 55 0.35 5.97 -5.36
CA LEU A 55 0.90 5.39 -4.13
C LEU A 55 -0.18 5.33 -3.04
N VAL A 56 -0.30 4.20 -2.36
CA VAL A 56 -1.24 4.00 -1.25
C VAL A 56 -0.46 3.53 -0.03
N ALA A 57 -0.68 4.19 1.12
CA ALA A 57 -0.08 3.77 2.38
C ALA A 57 -1.01 2.79 3.10
N ASN A 58 -0.52 1.62 3.47
CA ASN A 58 -1.22 0.63 4.28
C ASN A 58 -0.46 0.35 5.58
N PRO A 59 -0.48 1.29 6.55
CA PRO A 59 0.23 1.18 7.83
C PRO A 59 -0.47 0.23 8.81
N ASN A 60 -0.79 -0.98 8.36
CA ASN A 60 -1.38 -2.01 9.20
C ASN A 60 -0.28 -2.91 9.76
N PHE A 61 -0.02 -2.79 11.06
CA PHE A 61 0.90 -3.61 11.84
C PHE A 61 0.31 -4.98 12.24
N GLY A 62 -1.02 -5.09 12.36
CA GLY A 62 -1.70 -6.32 12.78
C GLY A 62 -3.06 -6.06 13.42
N ILE A 63 -3.59 -7.03 14.17
CA ILE A 63 -4.89 -6.91 14.87
C ILE A 63 -4.90 -5.77 15.91
N GLU A 64 -3.73 -5.40 16.43
CA GLU A 64 -3.58 -4.36 17.46
C GLU A 64 -3.15 -2.99 16.92
N THR A 65 -3.11 -2.79 15.59
CA THR A 65 -2.74 -1.50 15.00
C THR A 65 -3.49 -0.33 15.63
N SER A 66 -2.73 0.66 16.11
CA SER A 66 -3.21 1.87 16.77
C SER A 66 -3.22 3.09 15.82
N VAL A 67 -3.85 4.20 16.25
CA VAL A 67 -3.81 5.47 15.49
C VAL A 67 -2.38 5.98 15.33
N ASN A 68 -1.57 5.92 16.39
CA ASN A 68 -0.18 6.38 16.35
C ASN A 68 0.66 5.57 15.36
N GLU A 69 0.47 4.25 15.32
CA GLU A 69 1.11 3.41 14.29
C GLU A 69 0.63 3.80 12.90
N VAL A 70 -0.65 4.07 12.68
CA VAL A 70 -1.09 4.54 11.36
C VAL A 70 -0.38 5.83 10.96
N LEU A 71 -0.30 6.83 11.84
CA LEU A 71 0.35 8.11 11.54
C LEU A 71 1.87 7.96 11.31
N GLU A 72 2.54 7.15 12.14
CA GLU A 72 3.96 6.86 11.97
C GLU A 72 4.21 6.14 10.65
N GLY A 73 3.36 5.17 10.30
CA GLY A 73 3.45 4.45 9.04
C GLY A 73 3.23 5.35 7.81
N ILE A 74 2.31 6.33 7.87
CA ILE A 74 2.17 7.35 6.82
C ILE A 74 3.49 8.11 6.63
N LYS A 75 4.10 8.56 7.74
CA LYS A 75 5.38 9.26 7.71
C LYS A 75 6.47 8.38 7.09
N ARG A 76 6.60 7.12 7.51
CA ARG A 76 7.56 6.16 6.93
C ARG A 76 7.38 5.98 5.43
N VAL A 77 6.13 5.91 4.94
CA VAL A 77 5.85 5.84 3.49
C VAL A 77 6.29 7.12 2.77
N LYS A 78 6.00 8.30 3.33
CA LYS A 78 6.45 9.57 2.75
C LYS A 78 7.98 9.69 2.76
N ASP A 79 8.62 9.25 3.83
CA ASP A 79 10.06 9.22 3.95
C ASP A 79 10.69 8.29 2.91
N MET A 80 10.08 7.15 2.59
CA MET A 80 10.53 6.26 1.51
C MET A 80 10.27 6.82 0.11
N PHE A 81 9.21 7.59 -0.10
CA PHE A 81 8.85 8.10 -1.43
C PHE A 81 8.58 9.62 -1.35
N PRO A 82 9.62 10.45 -1.30
CA PRO A 82 9.50 11.86 -0.92
C PRO A 82 8.82 12.67 -2.04
N ASP A 83 9.13 12.30 -3.29
CA ASP A 83 8.65 12.91 -4.52
C ASP A 83 7.31 12.32 -5.00
N LYS A 84 6.71 11.39 -4.24
CA LYS A 84 5.41 10.81 -4.54
C LYS A 84 4.37 11.27 -3.54
N GLU A 85 3.18 11.56 -4.05
CA GLU A 85 2.02 11.82 -3.21
C GLU A 85 1.31 10.53 -2.86
N ILE A 86 0.98 10.39 -1.57
CA ILE A 86 0.08 9.33 -1.10
C ILE A 86 -1.33 9.73 -1.52
N GLU A 87 -1.99 8.87 -2.30
CA GLU A 87 -3.35 9.06 -2.78
C GLU A 87 -4.36 8.91 -1.64
N PHE A 88 -4.25 7.82 -0.88
CA PHE A 88 -5.05 7.56 0.31
C PHE A 88 -4.32 6.62 1.27
N VAL A 89 -4.82 6.59 2.50
CA VAL A 89 -4.30 5.75 3.59
C VAL A 89 -5.31 4.67 3.91
N CYS A 90 -4.85 3.44 4.05
CA CYS A 90 -5.68 2.34 4.51
C CYS A 90 -5.65 2.24 6.04
N ALA A 91 -6.80 2.05 6.68
CA ALA A 91 -6.88 1.82 8.12
C ALA A 91 -8.05 0.90 8.47
N LYS A 92 -8.01 0.29 9.66
CA LYS A 92 -9.16 -0.44 10.19
C LYS A 92 -10.36 0.50 10.33
N LYS A 93 -11.55 -0.03 10.03
CA LYS A 93 -12.81 0.73 10.10
C LYS A 93 -13.01 1.45 11.44
N SER A 94 -12.63 0.83 12.55
CA SER A 94 -12.74 1.40 13.90
C SER A 94 -11.86 2.63 14.15
N LEU A 95 -10.81 2.84 13.35
CA LEU A 95 -9.85 3.93 13.53
C LEU A 95 -10.08 5.11 12.59
N ILE A 96 -10.95 4.97 11.59
CA ILE A 96 -11.12 5.94 10.50
C ILE A 96 -11.43 7.33 11.03
N GLU A 97 -12.36 7.45 11.98
CA GLU A 97 -12.79 8.75 12.47
C GLU A 97 -11.64 9.51 13.15
N GLN A 98 -10.80 8.79 13.89
CA GLN A 98 -9.66 9.39 14.59
C GLN A 98 -8.57 9.77 13.59
N ILE A 99 -8.21 8.87 12.66
CA ILE A 99 -7.15 9.12 11.68
C ILE A 99 -7.55 10.25 10.72
N SER A 100 -8.81 10.33 10.31
CA SER A 100 -9.28 11.37 9.38
C SER A 100 -9.21 12.78 9.96
N LYS A 101 -9.09 12.93 11.30
CA LYS A 101 -8.86 14.23 11.96
C LYS A 101 -7.38 14.64 11.92
N GLU A 102 -6.48 13.67 11.74
CA GLU A 102 -5.03 13.83 11.85
C GLU A 102 -4.31 13.84 10.49
N THR A 103 -5.03 13.56 9.39
CA THR A 103 -4.46 13.63 8.04
C THR A 103 -5.44 14.23 7.05
N ALA A 104 -4.92 15.03 6.11
CA ALA A 104 -5.69 15.56 4.98
C ALA A 104 -5.93 14.50 3.87
N LYS A 105 -5.33 13.31 3.99
CA LYS A 105 -5.48 12.24 3.00
C LYS A 105 -6.79 11.47 3.25
N PRO A 106 -7.51 11.04 2.20
CA PRO A 106 -8.63 10.13 2.37
C PRO A 106 -8.20 8.86 3.11
N VAL A 107 -9.07 8.36 4.00
CA VAL A 107 -8.83 7.13 4.76
C VAL A 107 -9.78 6.04 4.27
N PHE A 108 -9.22 5.00 3.66
CA PHE A 108 -9.97 3.86 3.13
C PHE A 108 -10.10 2.74 4.18
N PRO A 109 -11.33 2.26 4.48
CA PRO A 109 -11.55 1.15 5.41
C PRO A 109 -10.97 -0.17 4.90
N LEU A 110 -10.17 -0.82 5.74
CA LEU A 110 -9.83 -2.23 5.59
C LEU A 110 -10.67 -3.10 6.53
N SER A 111 -11.14 -4.21 5.99
CA SER A 111 -11.60 -5.36 6.76
C SER A 111 -10.46 -6.38 6.81
N LEU A 112 -9.94 -6.66 8.00
CA LEU A 112 -8.89 -7.67 8.15
C LEU A 112 -9.52 -9.07 8.11
N ASN A 113 -9.50 -9.69 6.94
CA ASN A 113 -9.89 -11.08 6.77
C ASN A 113 -8.67 -11.97 7.01
N ILE A 114 -8.27 -12.09 8.28
CA ILE A 114 -7.33 -13.12 8.70
C ILE A 114 -8.19 -14.38 8.78
N LEU A 115 -7.94 -15.37 7.92
CA LEU A 115 -8.65 -16.65 7.99
C LEU A 115 -8.64 -17.14 9.45
N PRO A 116 -9.79 -17.56 10.00
CA PRO A 116 -9.88 -17.96 11.40
C PRO A 116 -8.92 -19.11 11.67
N ASP A 117 -8.35 -19.09 12.87
CA ASP A 117 -7.60 -20.18 13.46
C ASP A 117 -8.37 -21.50 13.22
N ILE A 118 -7.69 -22.53 12.74
CA ILE A 118 -8.24 -23.89 12.63
C ILE A 118 -8.32 -24.42 14.07
N ARG A 119 -9.31 -23.94 14.82
CA ARG A 119 -9.73 -24.48 16.10
C ARG A 119 -11.21 -24.75 15.95
N GLU A 120 -11.56 -26.01 16.15
CA GLU A 120 -12.85 -26.66 15.87
C GLU A 120 -12.93 -27.38 14.51
N LEU A 121 -12.06 -28.39 14.35
CA LEU A 121 -12.43 -29.70 13.79
C LEU A 121 -12.06 -30.78 14.81
#